data_AF-A0A4P2VPA7-F1
#
_entry.id   AF-A0A4P2VPA7-F1
#
_cell.length_a   1.000
_cell.length_b   1.000
_cell.length_c   1.000
_cell.angle_alpha   90.00
_cell.angle_beta   90.00
_cell.angle_gamma   90.00
#
_symmetry.space_group_name_H-M   'P 1'
#
loop_
_entity.id
_entity.type
_entity.pdbx_description
1 polymer ?
#
loop_
_entity_poly.entity_id
_entity_poly.type
_entity_poly.pdbx_seq_one_letter_code
_entity_poly.pdbx_strand_id
1 'polypeptide(L)'
;MIALPPAIQPYGPLLLVVLAFVDGLLFGLAIKKAIVSFIIFVVAVLLGTYIGISLPGVSAQALMSRAAALVTQWISSAPAIFSGVSIFFIIGIAIGIWKG
;
A
#
# COMPACT_ATOMS: atom_id res chain seq x y z
N MET A 1 -21.35 -9.60 10.22
CA MET A 1 -22.10 -9.96 9.01
C MET A 1 -22.65 -8.68 8.42
N ILE A 2 -22.33 -8.35 7.16
CA ILE A 2 -22.89 -7.17 6.49
C ILE A 2 -24.39 -7.41 6.31
N ALA A 3 -25.23 -6.55 6.90
CA ALA A 3 -26.67 -6.62 6.74
C ALA A 3 -27.06 -6.14 5.34
N LEU A 4 -27.12 -7.07 4.38
CA LEU A 4 -27.56 -6.79 3.02
C LEU A 4 -29.10 -6.66 3.00
N PRO A 5 -29.66 -5.67 2.26
CA PRO A 5 -31.08 -5.59 1.98
C PRO A 5 -31.64 -6.91 1.42
N PRO A 6 -32.89 -7.29 1.74
CA PRO A 6 -33.46 -8.59 1.36
C PRO A 6 -33.42 -8.86 -0.15
N ALA A 7 -33.55 -7.82 -0.98
CA ALA A 7 -33.53 -7.92 -2.43
C ALA A 7 -32.17 -8.33 -3.03
N ILE A 8 -31.07 -8.09 -2.30
CA ILE A 8 -29.69 -8.36 -2.79
C ILE A 8 -28.94 -9.40 -1.97
N GLN A 9 -29.56 -9.95 -0.92
CA GLN A 9 -29.02 -11.05 -0.14
C GLN A 9 -28.55 -12.26 -0.98
N PRO A 10 -29.28 -12.71 -2.02
CA PRO A 10 -28.84 -13.84 -2.84
C PRO A 10 -27.50 -13.60 -3.56
N TYR A 11 -27.19 -12.33 -3.86
CA TYR A 11 -25.96 -11.93 -4.56
C TYR A 11 -24.81 -11.59 -3.59
N GLY A 12 -25.01 -11.75 -2.28
CA GLY A 12 -24.02 -11.42 -1.25
C GLY A 12 -22.62 -12.00 -1.51
N PRO A 13 -22.47 -13.30 -1.83
CA PRO A 13 -21.17 -13.88 -2.15
C PRO A 13 -20.49 -13.25 -3.37
N LEU A 14 -21.26 -12.93 -4.42
CA LEU A 14 -20.73 -12.29 -5.63
C LEU A 14 -20.26 -10.86 -5.32
N LEU A 15 -21.05 -10.11 -4.54
CA LEU A 15 -20.67 -8.78 -4.07
C LEU A 15 -19.37 -8.81 -3.26
N LEU A 16 -19.21 -9.78 -2.35
CA LEU A 16 -17.98 -9.92 -1.58
C LEU A 16 -16.75 -10.20 -2.46
N VAL A 17 -16.90 -11.00 -3.51
CA VAL A 17 -15.82 -11.27 -4.47
C VAL A 17 -15.44 -10.00 -5.24
N VAL A 18 -16.43 -9.25 -5.72
CA VAL A 18 -16.19 -7.99 -6.44
C VAL A 18 -15.57 -6.94 -5.54
N LEU A 19 -16.07 -6.77 -4.30
CA LEU A 19 -15.47 -5.86 -3.33
C LEU A 19 -14.02 -6.25 -3.03
N ALA A 20 -13.75 -7.53 -2.76
CA ALA A 20 -12.38 -8.00 -2.52
C ALA A 20 -11.45 -7.69 -3.71
N PHE A 21 -11.92 -7.85 -4.95
CA PHE A 21 -11.15 -7.48 -6.13
C PHE A 21 -10.88 -5.97 -6.23
N VAL A 22 -11.92 -5.15 -6.07
CA VAL A 22 -11.83 -3.68 -6.16
C VAL A 22 -10.95 -3.12 -5.04
N ASP A 23 -11.10 -3.62 -3.82
CA ASP A 23 -10.26 -3.25 -2.68
C ASP A 23 -8.80 -3.60 -3.00
N GLY A 24 -8.53 -4.81 -3.47
CA GLY A 24 -7.19 -5.22 -3.89
C GLY A 24 -6.60 -4.29 -4.95
N LEU A 25 -7.39 -3.90 -5.95
CA LEU A 25 -6.97 -2.99 -7.02
C LEU A 25 -6.63 -1.58 -6.48
N LEU A 26 -7.44 -1.03 -5.57
CA LEU A 26 -7.19 0.24 -4.92
C LEU A 26 -5.93 0.20 -4.03
N PHE A 27 -5.72 -0.88 -3.29
CA PHE A 27 -4.50 -1.08 -2.52
C PHE A 27 -3.26 -1.15 -3.42
N GLY A 28 -3.34 -1.89 -4.53
CA GLY A 28 -2.23 -1.97 -5.49
C GLY A 28 -1.84 -0.60 -6.06
N LEU A 29 -2.83 0.21 -6.43
CA LEU A 29 -2.64 1.61 -6.88
C LEU A 29 -1.98 2.47 -5.80
N ALA A 30 -2.46 2.37 -4.55
CA ALA A 30 -1.93 3.15 -3.43
C ALA A 30 -0.47 2.80 -3.13
N ILE A 31 -0.12 1.51 -3.14
CA ILE A 31 1.25 1.03 -2.93
C ILE A 31 2.19 1.62 -3.98
N LYS A 32 1.82 1.56 -5.26
CA LYS A 32 2.66 2.10 -6.34
C LYS A 32 2.89 3.61 -6.18
N LYS A 33 1.85 4.38 -5.88
CA LYS A 33 1.96 5.82 -5.65
C LYS A 33 2.82 6.14 -4.43
N ALA A 34 2.69 5.37 -3.35
CA ALA A 34 3.53 5.54 -2.17
C ALA A 34 5.01 5.33 -2.50
N ILE A 35 5.35 4.25 -3.23
CA ILE A 35 6.72 3.97 -3.67
C ILE A 35 7.28 5.10 -4.54
N VAL A 36 6.51 5.57 -5.53
CA VAL A 36 6.95 6.66 -6.42
C VAL A 36 7.23 7.94 -5.62
N SER A 37 6.33 8.33 -4.71
CA SER A 37 6.53 9.51 -3.86
C SER A 37 7.76 9.38 -2.96
N PHE A 38 8.01 8.19 -2.42
CA PHE A 38 9.16 7.93 -1.57
C PHE A 38 10.48 8.06 -2.35
N ILE A 39 10.54 7.54 -3.58
CA ILE A 39 11.72 7.68 -4.45
C ILE A 39 11.98 9.15 -4.77
N ILE A 40 10.94 9.91 -5.16
CA ILE A 40 11.08 11.35 -5.43
C ILE A 40 11.59 12.08 -4.19
N PHE A 41 11.06 11.74 -3.01
CA PHE A 41 11.50 12.33 -1.76
C PHE A 41 12.99 12.05 -1.49
N VAL A 42 13.45 10.81 -1.66
CA VAL A 42 14.87 10.45 -1.50
C VAL A 42 15.75 11.23 -2.47
N VAL A 43 15.35 11.33 -3.74
CA VAL A 43 16.08 12.11 -4.75
C VAL A 43 16.12 13.60 -4.38
N ALA A 44 15.02 14.16 -3.91
CA ALA A 44 14.96 15.56 -3.48
C ALA A 44 15.88 15.84 -2.29
N VAL A 45 15.95 14.92 -1.32
CA VAL A 45 16.87 15.03 -0.18
C VAL A 45 18.33 14.98 -0.65
N LEU A 46 18.67 14.06 -1.56
CA LEU A 46 20.03 13.98 -2.11
C LEU A 46 20.42 15.26 -2.86
N LEU A 47 19.54 15.77 -3.71
CA LEU A 47 19.77 17.04 -4.42
C LEU A 47 19.91 18.22 -3.45
N GLY A 48 19.06 18.27 -2.41
CA GLY A 48 19.14 19.27 -1.34
C GLY A 48 20.50 19.29 -0.65
N THR A 49 21.04 18.11 -0.30
CA THR A 49 22.38 18.01 0.28
C THR A 49 23.48 18.47 -0.67
N TYR A 50 23.34 18.24 -1.98
CA TYR A 50 24.31 18.68 -2.99
C TYR A 50 24.36 20.20 -3.16
N ILE A 51 23.20 20.87 -3.14
CA ILE A 51 23.09 22.33 -3.26
C ILE A 51 23.32 23.09 -1.94
N GLY A 52 23.77 22.39 -0.88
CA GLY A 52 24.05 22.99 0.43
C GLY A 52 22.80 23.32 1.26
N ILE A 53 21.61 22.90 0.83
CA ILE A 53 20.38 22.99 1.62
C ILE A 53 20.37 21.79 2.57
N SER A 54 20.89 22.01 3.79
CA SER A 54 20.77 21.03 4.86
C SER A 54 19.36 21.10 5.46
N LEU A 55 18.59 20.02 5.29
CA LEU A 55 17.36 19.82 6.04
C LEU A 55 17.73 19.44 7.49
N PRO A 56 17.34 20.22 8.51
CA PRO A 56 17.69 19.91 9.89
C PRO A 56 17.14 18.54 10.29
N GLY A 57 18.01 17.63 10.71
CA GLY A 57 17.62 16.29 11.20
C GLY A 57 17.34 15.24 10.13
N VAL A 58 17.55 15.53 8.84
CA VAL A 58 17.31 14.60 7.73
C VAL A 58 18.64 14.18 7.12
N SER A 59 19.27 13.13 7.68
CA SER A 59 20.39 12.45 7.01
C SER A 59 19.86 11.29 6.18
N ALA A 60 20.49 11.02 5.02
CA ALA A 60 20.12 9.90 4.16
C ALA A 60 20.13 8.56 4.93
N GLN A 61 21.09 8.39 5.83
CA GLN A 61 21.22 7.21 6.69
C GLN A 61 20.07 7.10 7.70
N ALA A 62 19.63 8.22 8.31
CA ALA A 62 18.49 8.22 9.24
C ALA A 62 17.16 7.96 8.52
N LEU A 63 17.03 8.41 7.27
CA LEU A 63 15.88 8.11 6.43
C LEU A 63 15.80 6.63 6.07
N MET A 64 16.92 6.04 5.64
CA MET A 64 16.97 4.61 5.32
C MET A 64 16.70 3.75 6.56
N SER A 65 17.25 4.11 7.73
CA SER A 65 16.99 3.35 8.97
C SER A 65 15.53 3.42 9.40
N ARG A 66 14.89 4.59 9.27
CA ARG A 66 13.45 4.76 9.54
C ARG A 66 12.57 4.04 8.53
N ALA A 67 12.93 4.07 7.24
CA ALA A 67 12.22 3.33 6.21
C ALA A 67 12.32 1.81 6.46
N ALA A 68 13.50 1.31 6.80
CA ALA A 68 13.68 -0.10 7.15
C ALA A 68 12.87 -0.49 8.40
N ALA A 69 12.86 0.36 9.45
CA ALA A 69 12.06 0.14 10.65
C ALA A 69 10.55 0.15 10.38
N LEU A 70 10.09 1.04 9.49
CA LEU A 70 8.70 1.03 9.01
C LEU A 70 8.41 -0.27 8.28
N VAL A 71 9.23 -0.66 7.30
CA VAL A 71 9.02 -1.89 6.53
C VAL A 71 8.96 -3.11 7.44
N THR A 72 9.86 -3.24 8.42
CA THR A 72 9.85 -4.36 9.37
C THR A 72 8.61 -4.33 10.27
N GLN A 73 8.19 -3.16 10.74
CA GLN A 73 6.95 -3.01 11.51
C GLN A 73 5.73 -3.42 10.68
N TRP A 74 5.66 -2.98 9.42
CA TRP A 74 4.59 -3.34 8.49
C TRP A 74 4.57 -4.85 8.20
N ILE A 75 5.72 -5.47 7.93
CA ILE A 75 5.83 -6.91 7.70
C ILE A 75 5.45 -7.72 8.94
N SER A 76 5.83 -7.27 10.14
CA SER A 76 5.48 -7.95 11.39
C SER A 76 3.98 -7.83 11.74
N SER A 77 3.32 -6.77 11.27
CA SER A 77 1.89 -6.52 11.46
C SER A 77 1.01 -7.08 10.33
N ALA A 78 1.61 -7.37 9.17
CA ALA A 78 0.96 -7.90 7.99
C ALA A 78 0.27 -9.28 8.15
N PRO A 79 0.76 -10.25 8.96
CA PRO A 79 0.19 -11.60 8.98
C PRO A 79 -1.31 -11.62 9.37
N ALA A 80 -1.74 -10.65 10.19
CA ALA A 80 -3.14 -10.52 10.60
C ALA A 80 -4.06 -9.92 9.49
N ILE A 81 -3.50 -9.19 8.53
CA ILE A 81 -4.25 -8.55 7.43
C ILE A 81 -4.43 -9.54 6.27
N PHE A 82 -3.46 -10.46 6.07
CA PHE A 82 -3.46 -11.38 4.94
C PHE A 82 -4.09 -12.76 5.21
N SER A 83 -4.37 -13.13 6.46
CA SER A 83 -4.90 -14.46 6.81
C SER A 83 -6.33 -14.74 6.33
N GLY A 84 -7.03 -13.73 5.79
CA GLY A 84 -8.38 -13.86 5.20
C GLY A 84 -8.46 -13.43 3.74
N VAL A 85 -7.33 -13.30 3.06
CA VAL A 85 -7.28 -12.67 1.73
C VAL A 85 -7.73 -13.63 0.63
N SER A 86 -8.82 -13.27 -0.05
CA SER A 86 -9.33 -13.97 -1.23
C SER A 86 -8.32 -13.89 -2.39
N ILE A 87 -8.22 -14.96 -3.20
CA ILE A 87 -7.37 -14.98 -4.41
C ILE A 87 -7.67 -13.78 -5.33
N PHE A 88 -8.92 -13.34 -5.37
CA PHE A 88 -9.37 -12.19 -6.16
C PHE A 88 -8.78 -10.86 -5.67
N PHE A 89 -8.56 -10.71 -4.37
CA PHE A 89 -7.89 -9.53 -3.81
C PHE A 89 -6.42 -9.49 -4.20
N ILE A 90 -5.73 -10.63 -4.21
CA ILE A 90 -4.32 -10.73 -4.66
C ILE A 90 -4.21 -10.37 -6.15
N ILE A 91 -5.12 -10.88 -6.99
CA ILE A 91 -5.18 -10.53 -8.41
C ILE A 91 -5.45 -9.02 -8.58
N GLY A 92 -6.37 -8.47 -7.79
CA GLY A 92 -6.63 -7.03 -7.72
C GLY A 92 -5.36 -6.23 -7.43
N ILE A 93 -4.61 -6.60 -6.39
CA ILE A 93 -3.32 -5.97 -6.04
C ILE A 93 -2.33 -6.05 -7.20
N ALA A 94 -2.15 -7.23 -7.78
CA ALA A 94 -1.19 -7.44 -8.86
C ALA A 94 -1.50 -6.53 -10.06
N ILE A 95 -2.77 -6.43 -10.44
CA ILE A 95 -3.23 -5.53 -11.53
C ILE A 95 -3.06 -4.06 -11.11
N GLY A 96 -3.44 -3.70 -9.89
CA GLY A 96 -3.34 -2.34 -9.37
C GLY A 96 -1.89 -1.83 -9.35
N ILE A 97 -0.93 -2.69 -9.01
CA ILE A 97 0.51 -2.36 -9.08
C ILE A 97 0.97 -2.26 -10.55
N TRP A 98 0.54 -3.19 -11.41
CA TRP A 98 1.01 -3.19 -12.80
C TRP A 98 0.53 -1.97 -13.59
N LYS A 99 -0.75 -1.60 -13.44
CA LYS A 99 -1.39 -0.50 -14.17
C LYS A 99 -1.36 0.86 -13.45
N GLY A 100 -1.03 0.88 -12.16
CA GLY A 100 -1.11 2.09 -11.32
C GLY A 100 -0.01 3.11 -11.46
#